data_AF-A0A7X6NWN1-F1
#
_entry.id   AF-A0A7X6NWN1-F1
#
_cell.length_a   1.000
_cell.length_b   1.000
_cell.length_c   1.000
_cell.angle_alpha   90.00
_cell.angle_beta   90.00
_cell.angle_gamma   90.00
#
_symmetry.space_group_name_H-M   'P 1'
#
loop_
_entity.id
_entity.type
_entity.pdbx_description
1 polymer ?
#
loop_
_entity_poly.entity_id
_entity_poly.type
_entity_poly.pdbx_seq_one_letter_code
_entity_poly.pdbx_strand_id
1 'polypeptide(L)'
;MTEATTDETLTLATLRAGQRLRGLVPAQTVTLIAIDPIDAGLFEVFYRDDSGRSGARVITDADAARFEVVGDFDSAPAFDADPDEFRLAAEALRIKYAALYDPMVAVNSSDVDPLPHQIRAVYEELLPRIPLRFLLADDPGAGKTIMAGLYLKELILRSDCERAIIVAPGGLVEQWREELSSKFDLRFEVFGRQMVDDAQGRNVFAEHPFLIARMDQLSRSEDLIEQLGEVTWDVAVVDEAHRMSAHYSSWVGDVDETKRFKLGRLLAETAHNFLLMTATPHAGKEEDFQLFMSLLDRDRFEGQYRQGVHRTDTHGLMRRMVKEDLLT
;
A
#
# COMPACT_ATOMS: atom_id res chain seq x y z
N MET A 1 22.60 -19.41 38.47
CA MET A 1 23.74 -20.13 37.84
C MET A 1 23.84 -19.58 36.43
N THR A 2 24.81 -18.80 36.02
CA THR A 2 25.98 -18.18 36.65
C THR A 2 26.30 -17.06 35.66
N GLU A 3 26.29 -15.79 36.07
CA GLU A 3 26.79 -14.71 35.21
C GLU A 3 28.25 -15.02 34.93
N ALA A 4 28.56 -15.31 33.67
CA ALA A 4 29.91 -15.34 33.18
C ALA A 4 30.28 -13.88 32.87
N THR A 5 30.68 -13.13 33.89
CA THR A 5 31.46 -11.92 33.70
C THR A 5 32.80 -12.33 33.11
N THR A 6 32.94 -12.16 31.80
CA THR A 6 34.23 -12.22 31.12
C THR A 6 35.09 -11.12 31.73
N ASP A 7 36.05 -11.50 32.58
CA ASP A 7 37.04 -10.60 33.18
C ASP A 7 38.05 -10.20 32.07
N GLU A 8 37.58 -9.42 31.11
CA GLU A 8 38.43 -8.74 30.14
C GLU A 8 39.17 -7.64 30.90
N THR A 9 40.46 -7.85 31.13
CA THR A 9 41.29 -6.88 31.83
C THR A 9 41.28 -5.57 31.04
N LEU A 10 40.63 -4.54 31.58
CA LEU A 10 40.56 -3.20 31.00
C LEU A 10 41.97 -2.68 30.72
N THR A 11 42.26 -2.37 29.46
CA THR A 11 43.50 -1.72 29.03
C THR A 11 43.22 -0.30 28.55
N LEU A 12 44.21 0.58 28.53
CA LEU A 12 44.02 1.94 28.02
C LEU A 12 43.57 1.96 26.56
N ALA A 13 43.95 0.94 25.78
CA ALA A 13 43.52 0.76 24.40
C ALA A 13 42.01 0.44 24.26
N THR A 14 41.37 -0.13 25.28
CA THR A 14 39.94 -0.47 25.27
C THR A 14 39.03 0.67 25.73
N LEU A 15 39.60 1.73 26.31
CA LEU A 15 38.84 2.88 26.78
C LEU A 15 38.45 3.80 25.63
N ARG A 16 37.19 4.23 25.60
CA ARG A 16 36.65 5.15 24.60
C ARG A 16 36.14 6.44 25.23
N ALA A 17 36.35 7.56 24.54
CA ALA A 17 35.75 8.84 24.91
C ALA A 17 34.22 8.70 25.08
N GLY A 18 33.66 9.35 26.10
CA GLY A 18 32.25 9.25 26.49
C GLY A 18 31.96 8.20 27.58
N GLN A 19 32.87 7.26 27.85
CA GLN A 19 32.69 6.27 28.92
C GLN A 19 32.73 6.90 30.31
N ARG A 20 31.90 6.39 31.23
CA ARG A 20 31.97 6.76 32.65
C ARG A 20 32.87 5.77 33.38
N LEU A 21 33.91 6.30 34.02
CA LEU A 21 34.93 5.53 34.72
C LEU A 21 34.89 5.85 36.21
N ARG A 22 35.00 4.82 37.03
CA ARG A 22 35.29 4.91 38.46
C ARG A 22 36.71 4.44 38.71
N GLY A 23 37.43 5.10 39.63
CA GLY A 23 38.82 4.77 39.96
C GLY A 23 39.86 5.71 39.34
N LEU A 24 39.51 6.44 38.28
CA LEU A 24 40.38 7.49 37.71
C LEU A 24 40.56 8.67 38.68
N VAL A 25 39.52 9.03 39.42
CA VAL A 25 39.57 9.95 40.56
C VAL A 25 39.03 9.22 41.79
N PRO A 26 39.72 9.27 42.95
CA PRO A 26 39.26 8.56 44.14
C PRO A 26 37.84 8.92 44.53
N ALA A 27 37.00 7.90 44.76
CA ALA A 27 35.60 8.02 45.17
C ALA A 27 34.70 8.86 44.24
N GLN A 28 35.09 9.06 42.98
CA GLN A 28 34.28 9.76 41.98
C GLN A 28 34.08 8.90 40.74
N THR A 29 32.94 9.12 40.09
CA THR A 29 32.70 8.68 38.72
C THR A 29 32.96 9.87 37.80
N VAL A 30 33.70 9.66 36.73
CA VAL A 30 34.07 10.72 35.78
C VAL A 30 33.80 10.27 34.36
N THR A 31 33.44 11.18 33.48
CA THR A 31 33.28 10.92 32.04
C THR A 31 34.60 11.13 31.33
N LEU A 32 35.10 10.11 30.64
CA LEU A 32 36.30 10.18 29.82
C LEU A 32 36.06 11.11 28.63
N ILE A 33 36.93 12.11 28.45
CA ILE A 33 36.86 13.05 27.32
C ILE A 33 37.84 12.62 26.22
N ALA A 34 39.10 12.37 26.59
CA ALA A 34 40.16 11.99 25.66
C ALA A 34 41.31 11.31 26.40
N ILE A 35 42.13 10.56 25.66
CA ILE A 35 43.37 9.94 26.14
C ILE A 35 44.46 10.30 25.14
N ASP A 36 45.47 11.05 25.59
CA ASP A 36 46.60 11.46 24.77
C ASP A 36 47.88 10.77 25.24
N PRO A 37 48.63 10.09 24.35
CA PRO A 37 49.91 9.50 24.71
C PRO A 37 50.96 10.61 24.93
N ILE A 38 51.63 10.59 26.08
CA ILE A 38 52.76 11.50 26.37
C ILE A 38 54.09 10.84 25.99
N ASP A 39 54.29 9.58 26.42
CA ASP A 39 55.51 8.78 26.17
C ASP A 39 55.16 7.28 26.26
N ALA A 40 56.12 6.39 26.01
CA ALA A 40 55.94 4.95 26.06
C ALA A 40 55.39 4.49 27.43
N GLY A 41 54.10 4.12 27.46
CA GLY A 41 53.40 3.65 28.67
C GLY A 41 52.88 4.75 29.60
N LEU A 42 52.90 6.02 29.17
CA LEU A 42 52.43 7.17 29.93
C LEU A 42 51.38 7.96 29.11
N PHE A 43 50.19 8.13 29.68
CA PHE A 43 49.06 8.73 29.00
C PHE A 43 48.46 9.85 29.85
N GLU A 44 48.11 10.98 29.23
CA GLU A 44 47.30 12.02 29.83
C GLU A 44 45.82 11.74 29.54
N VAL A 45 45.03 11.59 30.60
CA VAL A 45 43.60 11.37 30.50
C VAL A 45 42.84 12.61 30.88
N PHE A 46 42.07 13.14 29.94
CA PHE A 46 41.15 14.24 30.16
C PHE A 46 39.78 13.68 30.55
N TYR A 47 39.21 14.19 31.64
CA TYR A 47 37.95 13.72 32.19
C TYR A 47 37.06 14.87 32.64
N ARG A 48 35.77 14.59 32.82
CA ARG A 48 34.77 15.49 33.40
C ARG A 48 34.18 14.88 34.64
N ASP A 49 34.15 15.59 35.76
CA ASP A 49 33.44 15.13 36.94
C ASP A 49 31.91 15.32 36.82
N ASP A 50 31.16 14.73 37.76
CA ASP A 50 29.70 14.86 37.82
C ASP A 50 29.22 16.30 38.07
N SER A 51 30.11 17.21 38.49
CA SER A 51 29.81 18.65 38.64
C SER A 51 30.03 19.44 37.34
N GLY A 52 30.44 18.77 36.26
CA GLY A 52 30.69 19.35 34.94
C GLY A 52 32.07 19.98 34.79
N ARG A 53 32.96 19.85 35.77
CA ARG A 53 34.32 20.41 35.70
C ARG A 53 35.25 19.43 34.99
N SER A 54 36.05 19.96 34.08
CA SER A 54 37.07 19.16 33.39
C SER A 54 38.37 19.14 34.18
N GLY A 55 39.06 18.00 34.17
CA GLY A 55 40.38 17.80 34.73
C GLY A 55 41.24 16.93 33.83
N ALA A 56 42.53 16.87 34.12
CA ALA A 56 43.49 16.01 33.44
C ALA A 56 44.32 15.24 34.47
N ARG A 57 44.64 13.98 34.18
CA ARG A 57 45.48 13.15 35.02
C ARG A 57 46.39 12.28 34.18
N VAL A 58 47.67 12.25 34.55
CA VAL A 58 48.66 11.35 33.95
C VAL A 58 48.55 9.97 34.61
N ILE A 59 48.49 8.93 33.80
CA ILE A 59 48.34 7.53 34.22
C ILE A 59 49.21 6.59 33.39
N THR A 60 49.41 5.38 33.90
CA THR A 60 50.12 4.28 33.23
C THR A 60 49.16 3.13 32.88
N ASP A 61 49.58 2.18 32.04
CA ASP A 61 48.81 0.96 31.76
C ASP A 61 48.49 0.15 33.04
N ALA A 62 49.37 0.17 34.04
CA ALA A 62 49.13 -0.49 35.32
C ALA A 62 48.02 0.17 36.16
N ASP A 63 47.76 1.46 35.94
CA ASP A 63 46.67 2.18 36.61
C ASP A 63 45.31 1.85 35.98
N ALA A 64 45.29 1.53 34.68
CA ALA A 64 44.07 1.17 33.94
C ALA A 64 43.36 -0.05 34.52
N ALA A 65 44.12 -1.02 35.04
CA ALA A 65 43.62 -2.21 35.71
C ALA A 65 42.79 -1.92 36.98
N ARG A 66 42.83 -0.68 37.49
CA ARG A 66 42.05 -0.24 38.68
C ARG A 66 40.77 0.49 38.30
N PHE A 67 40.51 0.70 37.01
CA PHE A 67 39.32 1.40 36.56
C PHE A 67 38.17 0.43 36.37
N GLU A 68 37.01 0.87 36.82
CA GLU A 68 35.74 0.18 36.61
C GLU A 68 34.90 1.05 35.69
N VAL A 69 34.44 0.50 34.57
CA VAL A 69 33.48 1.17 33.69
C VAL A 69 32.11 1.10 34.36
N VAL A 70 31.50 2.25 34.64
CA VAL A 70 30.23 2.33 35.38
C VAL A 70 29.10 2.75 34.46
N GLY A 71 28.26 1.79 34.04
CA GLY A 71 26.94 2.01 33.44
C GLY A 71 26.69 1.34 32.08
N ASP A 72 25.40 1.10 31.80
CA ASP A 72 24.83 0.50 30.59
C ASP A 72 24.93 1.43 29.36
N PHE A 73 26.10 1.51 28.74
CA PHE A 73 26.24 2.16 27.43
C PHE A 73 26.51 1.20 26.27
N ASP A 74 26.36 -0.11 26.48
CA ASP A 74 26.36 -1.11 25.39
C ASP A 74 25.21 -0.92 24.37
N SER A 75 24.29 0.03 24.60
CA SER A 75 23.18 0.32 23.70
C SER A 75 23.23 1.67 22.98
N ALA A 76 24.24 2.52 23.22
CA ALA A 76 24.39 3.75 22.43
C ALA A 76 25.38 3.50 21.29
N PRO A 77 24.97 3.65 20.01
CA PRO A 77 25.88 3.48 18.89
C PRO A 77 27.05 4.46 19.03
N ALA A 78 28.25 4.03 18.69
CA ALA A 78 29.49 4.79 18.90
C ALA A 78 29.58 6.09 18.08
N PHE A 79 28.59 6.39 17.23
CA PHE A 79 28.53 7.54 16.32
C PHE A 79 29.84 7.77 15.53
N ASP A 80 30.59 6.69 15.29
CA ASP A 80 31.87 6.63 14.60
C ASP A 80 31.73 6.14 13.15
N ALA A 81 30.49 5.99 12.67
CA ALA A 81 30.19 5.68 11.27
C ALA A 81 30.66 6.81 10.34
N ASP A 82 30.90 6.45 9.07
CA ASP A 82 31.29 7.42 8.05
C ASP A 82 30.21 8.53 7.92
N PRO A 83 30.59 9.81 8.05
CA PRO A 83 29.64 10.92 7.95
C PRO A 83 28.94 10.99 6.59
N ASP A 84 29.59 10.58 5.50
CA ASP A 84 28.98 10.55 4.18
C ASP A 84 27.96 9.40 4.04
N GLU A 85 28.24 8.23 4.61
CA GLU A 85 27.27 7.13 4.66
C GLU A 85 26.06 7.48 5.52
N PHE A 86 26.27 8.11 6.67
CA PHE A 86 25.18 8.60 7.51
C PHE A 86 24.32 9.63 6.77
N ARG A 87 24.95 10.59 6.08
CA ARG A 87 24.25 11.60 5.27
C ARG A 87 23.43 10.95 4.15
N LEU A 88 24.00 9.97 3.45
CA LEU A 88 23.30 9.22 2.40
C LEU A 88 22.11 8.43 2.96
N ALA A 89 22.28 7.74 4.09
CA ALA A 89 21.20 7.01 4.75
C ALA A 89 20.09 7.97 5.21
N ALA A 90 20.45 9.12 5.80
CA ALA A 90 19.49 10.14 6.22
C ALA A 90 18.71 10.73 5.03
N GLU A 91 19.37 11.05 3.92
CA GLU A 91 18.71 11.51 2.69
C GLU A 91 17.82 10.43 2.06
N ALA A 92 18.29 9.18 2.03
CA ALA A 92 17.49 8.05 1.54
C ALA A 92 16.22 7.87 2.39
N LEU A 93 16.33 7.96 3.72
CA LEU A 93 15.17 7.91 4.63
C LEU A 93 14.27 9.14 4.44
N ARG A 94 14.83 10.34 4.27
CA ARG A 94 14.06 11.55 3.99
C ARG A 94 13.26 11.42 2.70
N ILE A 95 13.86 10.91 1.62
CA ILE A 95 13.19 10.68 0.35
C ILE A 95 12.13 9.57 0.50
N LYS A 96 12.50 8.45 1.13
CA LYS A 96 11.59 7.32 1.39
C LYS A 96 10.35 7.74 2.18
N TYR A 97 10.50 8.65 3.13
CA TYR A 97 9.43 9.10 4.02
C TYR A 97 8.79 10.43 3.63
N ALA A 98 9.37 11.20 2.69
CA ALA A 98 8.77 12.43 2.20
C ALA A 98 7.37 12.20 1.62
N ALA A 99 7.17 11.04 0.99
CA ALA A 99 5.91 10.62 0.40
C ALA A 99 4.87 10.12 1.42
N LEU A 100 5.24 9.79 2.67
CA LEU A 100 4.30 9.21 3.65
C LEU A 100 3.16 10.17 4.02
N TYR A 101 3.41 11.48 3.94
CA TYR A 101 2.42 12.51 4.23
C TYR A 101 1.92 13.21 2.97
N ASP A 102 2.28 12.72 1.79
CA ASP A 102 1.75 13.23 0.55
C ASP A 102 0.29 12.77 0.41
N PRO A 103 -0.69 13.70 0.42
CA PRO A 103 -2.09 13.34 0.25
C PRO A 103 -2.38 12.75 -1.14
N MET A 104 -1.50 12.96 -2.11
CA MET A 104 -1.67 12.59 -3.51
C MET A 104 -0.42 11.91 -4.08
N VAL A 105 0.15 10.97 -3.32
CA VAL A 105 1.40 10.27 -3.70
C VAL A 105 1.28 9.58 -5.07
N ALA A 106 0.12 9.02 -5.41
CA ALA A 106 -0.08 8.38 -6.71
C ALA A 106 -0.02 9.38 -7.87
N VAL A 107 -0.50 10.62 -7.69
CA VAL A 107 -0.39 11.67 -8.73
C VAL A 107 1.07 12.04 -8.95
N ASN A 108 1.81 12.32 -7.87
CA ASN A 108 3.18 12.81 -7.97
C ASN A 108 4.19 11.75 -8.45
N SER A 109 3.83 10.46 -8.34
CA SER A 109 4.69 9.34 -8.76
C SER A 109 4.24 8.68 -10.07
N SER A 110 3.21 9.21 -10.74
CA SER A 110 2.71 8.69 -12.02
C SER A 110 3.09 9.58 -13.19
N ASP A 111 3.26 8.97 -14.36
CA ASP A 111 3.50 9.67 -15.63
C ASP A 111 2.15 10.07 -16.26
N VAL A 112 1.42 10.92 -15.53
CA VAL A 112 0.11 11.45 -15.94
C VAL A 112 0.00 12.91 -15.52
N ASP A 113 -0.70 13.70 -16.35
CA ASP A 113 -1.17 15.05 -16.00
C ASP A 113 -2.69 14.97 -15.76
N PRO A 114 -3.16 14.60 -14.55
CA PRO A 114 -4.57 14.37 -14.33
C PRO A 114 -5.33 15.69 -14.28
N LEU A 115 -6.49 15.71 -14.91
CA LEU A 115 -7.37 16.89 -14.94
C LEU A 115 -7.99 17.12 -13.55
N PRO A 116 -8.33 18.37 -13.18
CA PRO A 116 -8.88 18.68 -11.85
C PRO A 116 -10.09 17.82 -11.46
N HIS A 117 -10.99 17.51 -12.40
CA HIS A 117 -12.15 16.66 -12.12
C HIS A 117 -11.78 15.20 -11.82
N GLN A 118 -10.67 14.71 -12.37
CA GLN A 118 -10.16 13.36 -12.12
C GLN A 118 -9.55 13.28 -10.73
N ILE A 119 -8.80 14.32 -10.33
CA ILE A 119 -8.27 14.45 -8.97
C ILE A 119 -9.43 14.47 -7.96
N ARG A 120 -10.42 15.35 -8.15
CA ARG A 120 -11.57 15.43 -7.24
C ARG A 120 -12.34 14.12 -7.17
N ALA A 121 -12.57 13.46 -8.32
CA ALA A 121 -13.20 12.15 -8.32
C ALA A 121 -12.43 11.19 -7.40
N VAL A 122 -11.14 10.97 -7.63
CA VAL A 122 -10.36 9.99 -6.88
C VAL A 122 -10.22 10.36 -5.40
N TYR A 123 -9.79 11.57 -5.08
CA TYR A 123 -9.37 11.95 -3.73
C TYR A 123 -10.49 12.51 -2.84
N GLU A 124 -11.54 13.12 -3.42
CA GLU A 124 -12.65 13.68 -2.64
C GLU A 124 -13.86 12.76 -2.63
N GLU A 125 -14.03 11.88 -3.63
CA GLU A 125 -15.22 11.03 -3.74
C GLU A 125 -14.93 9.54 -3.63
N LEU A 126 -13.87 9.02 -4.26
CA LEU A 126 -13.62 7.59 -4.27
C LEU A 126 -12.96 7.14 -2.97
N LEU A 127 -11.74 7.61 -2.70
CA LEU A 127 -10.88 7.18 -1.58
C LEU A 127 -11.46 7.44 -0.18
N PRO A 128 -12.29 8.48 0.08
CA PRO A 128 -12.87 8.67 1.41
C PRO A 128 -13.97 7.68 1.79
N ARG A 129 -14.44 6.82 0.87
CA ARG A 129 -15.56 5.89 1.13
C ARG A 129 -15.12 4.66 1.92
N ILE A 130 -16.01 4.13 2.74
CA ILE A 130 -15.79 2.87 3.48
C ILE A 130 -17.10 2.09 3.52
N PRO A 131 -17.21 0.92 2.84
CA PRO A 131 -16.25 0.33 1.90
C PRO A 131 -16.19 1.09 0.55
N LEU A 132 -15.10 0.93 -0.21
CA LEU A 132 -14.90 1.61 -1.49
C LEU A 132 -15.65 0.88 -2.63
N ARG A 133 -16.99 0.90 -2.58
CA ARG A 133 -17.87 0.26 -3.56
C ARG A 133 -18.67 1.31 -4.32
N PHE A 134 -18.39 1.51 -5.60
CA PHE A 134 -19.04 2.58 -6.38
C PHE A 134 -19.04 2.34 -7.90
N LEU A 135 -19.95 3.05 -8.58
CA LEU A 135 -20.10 3.11 -10.02
C LEU A 135 -19.56 4.45 -10.56
N LEU A 136 -18.49 4.37 -11.37
CA LEU A 136 -17.95 5.48 -12.15
C LEU A 136 -18.65 5.54 -13.51
N ALA A 137 -19.68 6.38 -13.62
CA ALA A 137 -20.55 6.49 -14.77
C ALA A 137 -20.27 7.72 -15.66
N ASP A 138 -19.07 8.29 -15.59
CA ASP A 138 -18.69 9.49 -16.33
C ASP A 138 -18.71 9.27 -17.85
N ASP A 139 -18.96 10.34 -18.60
CA ASP A 139 -19.05 10.29 -20.06
C ASP A 139 -17.78 9.73 -20.74
N PRO A 140 -17.88 9.21 -21.99
CA PRO A 140 -16.73 8.79 -22.76
C PRO A 140 -15.73 9.94 -22.93
N GLY A 141 -14.45 9.68 -22.65
CA GLY A 141 -13.38 10.68 -22.69
C GLY A 141 -13.09 11.39 -21.36
N ALA A 142 -13.89 11.19 -20.30
CA ALA A 142 -13.61 11.76 -18.99
C ALA A 142 -12.31 11.24 -18.33
N GLY A 143 -11.72 10.17 -18.87
CA GLY A 143 -10.50 9.54 -18.39
C GLY A 143 -10.72 8.60 -17.20
N LYS A 144 -11.78 7.78 -17.26
CA LYS A 144 -12.09 6.77 -16.24
C LYS A 144 -10.91 5.83 -15.96
N THR A 145 -10.16 5.43 -16.99
CA THR A 145 -8.95 4.60 -16.82
C THR A 145 -7.86 5.31 -16.03
N ILE A 146 -7.67 6.62 -16.22
CA ILE A 146 -6.72 7.41 -15.42
C ILE A 146 -7.17 7.47 -13.96
N MET A 147 -8.46 7.72 -13.72
CA MET A 147 -9.03 7.74 -12.37
C MET A 147 -8.86 6.38 -11.66
N ALA A 148 -9.14 5.28 -12.36
CA ALA A 148 -8.95 3.93 -11.82
C ALA A 148 -7.48 3.59 -11.57
N GLY A 149 -6.56 4.00 -12.45
CA GLY A 149 -5.12 3.83 -12.27
C GLY A 149 -4.59 4.58 -11.05
N LEU A 150 -4.99 5.85 -10.87
CA LEU A 150 -4.68 6.63 -9.67
C LEU A 150 -5.24 5.98 -8.41
N TYR A 151 -6.50 5.55 -8.46
CA TYR A 151 -7.16 4.87 -7.35
C TYR A 151 -6.42 3.57 -6.93
N LEU A 152 -6.08 2.71 -7.90
CA LEU A 152 -5.33 1.48 -7.64
C LEU A 152 -3.92 1.78 -7.10
N LYS A 153 -3.21 2.71 -7.72
CA LYS A 153 -1.85 3.05 -7.31
C LYS A 153 -1.81 3.63 -5.91
N GLU A 154 -2.77 4.48 -5.56
CA GLU A 154 -2.87 5.05 -4.23
C GLU A 154 -3.06 3.96 -3.16
N LEU A 155 -3.97 3.01 -3.41
CA LEU A 155 -4.19 1.88 -2.49
C LEU A 155 -2.94 0.98 -2.36
N ILE A 156 -2.26 0.68 -3.48
CA ILE A 156 -1.03 -0.13 -3.48
C ILE A 156 0.09 0.59 -2.71
N LEU A 157 0.30 1.89 -2.96
CA LEU A 157 1.32 2.68 -2.26
C LEU A 157 1.06 2.83 -0.76
N ARG A 158 -0.22 2.81 -0.35
CA ARG A 158 -0.64 2.82 1.06
C ARG A 158 -0.62 1.45 1.72
N SER A 159 -0.27 0.40 0.99
CA SER A 159 -0.34 -1.00 1.44
C SER A 159 -1.76 -1.46 1.82
N ASP A 160 -2.77 -0.82 1.23
CA ASP A 160 -4.20 -1.16 1.38
C ASP A 160 -4.68 -2.10 0.25
N CYS A 161 -3.79 -2.48 -0.67
CA CYS A 161 -4.07 -3.41 -1.76
C CYS A 161 -2.83 -4.26 -2.08
N GLU A 162 -2.91 -5.54 -1.73
CA GLU A 162 -1.93 -6.57 -2.06
C GLU A 162 -2.39 -7.43 -3.25
N ARG A 163 -3.71 -7.50 -3.50
CA ARG A 163 -4.31 -8.29 -4.57
C ARG A 163 -5.44 -7.54 -5.26
N ALA A 164 -5.32 -7.35 -6.58
CA ALA A 164 -6.33 -6.70 -7.40
C ALA A 164 -6.58 -7.41 -8.74
N ILE A 165 -7.86 -7.43 -9.14
CA ILE A 165 -8.29 -7.95 -10.43
C ILE A 165 -9.02 -6.88 -11.24
N ILE A 166 -8.68 -6.79 -12.52
CA ILE A 166 -9.35 -5.92 -13.48
C ILE A 166 -10.03 -6.80 -14.52
N VAL A 167 -11.35 -6.72 -14.61
CA VAL A 167 -12.14 -7.45 -15.58
C VAL A 167 -12.61 -6.47 -16.65
N ALA A 168 -12.12 -6.67 -17.87
CA ALA A 168 -12.41 -5.78 -18.99
C ALA A 168 -12.89 -6.56 -20.23
N PRO A 169 -13.55 -5.88 -21.19
CA PRO A 169 -13.77 -6.44 -22.52
C PRO A 169 -12.45 -6.87 -23.18
N GLY A 170 -12.50 -7.93 -23.99
CA GLY A 170 -11.29 -8.50 -24.59
C GLY A 170 -10.45 -7.51 -25.41
N GLY A 171 -11.08 -6.51 -26.04
CA GLY A 171 -10.38 -5.48 -26.81
C GLY A 171 -9.68 -4.40 -25.98
N LEU A 172 -9.96 -4.31 -24.68
CA LEU A 172 -9.38 -3.29 -23.78
C LEU A 172 -8.30 -3.85 -22.85
N VAL A 173 -8.15 -5.17 -22.76
CA VAL A 173 -7.23 -5.82 -21.82
C VAL A 173 -5.77 -5.39 -22.02
N GLU A 174 -5.29 -5.34 -23.27
CA GLU A 174 -3.92 -4.90 -23.54
C GLU A 174 -3.72 -3.41 -23.30
N GLN A 175 -4.73 -2.60 -23.63
CA GLN A 175 -4.71 -1.18 -23.32
C GLN A 175 -4.60 -0.95 -21.81
N TRP A 176 -5.36 -1.70 -21.00
CA TRP A 176 -5.25 -1.64 -19.54
C TRP A 176 -3.84 -1.99 -19.06
N ARG A 177 -3.23 -3.07 -19.57
CA ARG A 177 -1.87 -3.46 -19.20
C ARG A 177 -0.86 -2.36 -19.56
N GLU A 178 -0.94 -1.84 -20.78
CA GLU A 178 -0.04 -0.79 -21.27
C GLU A 178 -0.21 0.51 -20.47
N GLU A 179 -1.44 0.96 -20.22
CA GLU A 179 -1.69 2.17 -19.44
C GLU A 179 -1.22 2.02 -17.99
N LEU A 180 -1.51 0.90 -17.32
CA LEU A 180 -1.04 0.65 -15.96
C LEU A 180 0.48 0.62 -15.86
N SER A 181 1.15 -0.04 -16.80
CA SER A 181 2.61 -0.13 -16.79
C SER A 181 3.28 1.20 -17.15
N SER A 182 2.82 1.89 -18.20
CA SER A 182 3.49 3.09 -18.70
C SER A 182 3.20 4.32 -17.85
N LYS A 183 1.94 4.51 -17.44
CA LYS A 183 1.50 5.72 -16.73
C LYS A 183 1.62 5.58 -15.22
N PHE A 184 1.43 4.38 -14.69
CA PHE A 184 1.33 4.17 -13.25
C PHE A 184 2.46 3.32 -12.67
N ASP A 185 3.35 2.75 -13.49
CA ASP A 185 4.36 1.76 -13.07
C ASP A 185 3.74 0.57 -12.30
N LEU A 186 2.50 0.21 -12.66
CA LEU A 186 1.78 -0.92 -12.08
C LEU A 186 1.89 -2.13 -13.01
N ARG A 187 2.45 -3.22 -12.50
CA ARG A 187 2.65 -4.45 -13.25
C ARG A 187 1.51 -5.43 -13.01
N PHE A 188 0.53 -5.39 -13.90
CA PHE A 188 -0.54 -6.37 -13.96
C PHE A 188 -0.26 -7.40 -15.04
N GLU A 189 -0.49 -8.67 -14.73
CA GLU A 189 -0.37 -9.77 -15.68
C GLU A 189 -1.70 -9.98 -16.41
N VAL A 190 -1.65 -10.24 -17.72
CA VAL A 190 -2.86 -10.55 -18.49
C VAL A 190 -3.14 -12.03 -18.38
N PHE A 191 -4.29 -12.36 -17.80
CA PHE A 191 -4.74 -13.73 -17.63
C PHE A 191 -4.81 -14.46 -18.98
N GLY A 192 -4.07 -15.57 -19.08
CA GLY A 192 -3.98 -16.40 -20.28
C GLY A 192 -4.12 -17.88 -19.94
N ARG A 193 -4.45 -18.70 -20.94
CA ARG A 193 -4.56 -20.17 -20.76
C ARG A 193 -3.26 -20.80 -20.29
N GLN A 194 -2.11 -20.28 -20.76
CA GLN A 194 -0.80 -20.77 -20.37
C GLN A 194 -0.58 -20.72 -18.85
N MET A 195 -1.10 -19.70 -18.17
CA MET A 195 -1.00 -19.60 -16.70
C MET A 195 -1.75 -20.74 -15.99
N VAL A 196 -2.87 -21.20 -16.56
CA VAL A 196 -3.62 -22.34 -16.02
C VAL A 196 -2.81 -23.64 -16.18
N ASP A 197 -2.16 -23.81 -17.33
CA ASP A 197 -1.30 -24.96 -17.58
C ASP A 197 -0.07 -24.95 -16.65
N ASP A 198 0.52 -23.78 -16.41
CA ASP A 198 1.69 -23.57 -15.55
C ASP A 198 1.37 -23.75 -14.06
N ALA A 199 0.13 -23.46 -13.63
CA ALA A 199 -0.33 -23.65 -12.26
C ALA A 199 -0.40 -25.14 -11.85
N GLN A 200 -0.39 -26.08 -12.82
CA GLN A 200 -0.35 -27.52 -12.58
C GLN A 200 -1.41 -28.02 -11.58
N GLY A 201 -2.65 -27.53 -11.73
CA GLY A 201 -3.77 -27.90 -10.86
C GLY A 201 -3.85 -27.11 -9.55
N ARG A 202 -2.94 -26.17 -9.29
CA ARG A 202 -3.12 -25.14 -8.27
C ARG A 202 -4.02 -24.03 -8.80
N ASN A 203 -4.59 -23.25 -7.88
CA ASN A 203 -5.46 -22.14 -8.24
C ASN A 203 -4.64 -21.00 -8.85
N VAL A 204 -4.81 -20.77 -10.16
CA VAL A 204 -4.08 -19.75 -10.91
C VAL A 204 -4.31 -18.34 -10.34
N PHE A 205 -5.52 -18.04 -9.84
CA PHE A 205 -5.83 -16.73 -9.29
C PHE A 205 -5.17 -16.50 -7.93
N ALA A 206 -4.79 -17.55 -7.21
CA ALA A 206 -4.05 -17.44 -5.96
C ALA A 206 -2.57 -17.08 -6.18
N GLU A 207 -1.97 -17.54 -7.28
CA GLU A 207 -0.55 -17.33 -7.61
C GLU A 207 -0.25 -15.93 -8.14
N HIS A 208 -1.23 -15.29 -8.78
CA HIS A 208 -1.05 -13.99 -9.43
C HIS A 208 -1.85 -12.89 -8.71
N PRO A 209 -1.20 -12.02 -7.90
CA PRO A 209 -1.90 -11.01 -7.10
C PRO A 209 -2.47 -9.84 -7.93
N PHE A 210 -1.89 -9.54 -9.09
CA PHE A 210 -2.33 -8.41 -9.93
C PHE A 210 -2.67 -8.91 -11.33
N LEU A 211 -3.96 -9.09 -11.61
CA LEU A 211 -4.44 -9.70 -12.85
C LEU A 211 -5.37 -8.79 -13.65
N ILE A 212 -5.23 -8.81 -14.97
CA ILE A 212 -6.23 -8.31 -15.92
C ILE A 212 -6.83 -9.51 -16.66
N ALA A 213 -8.14 -9.67 -16.59
CA ALA A 213 -8.84 -10.80 -17.18
C ALA A 213 -9.94 -10.36 -18.16
N ARG A 214 -10.13 -11.16 -19.21
CA ARG A 214 -11.18 -10.96 -20.19
C ARG A 214 -12.52 -11.40 -19.61
N MET A 215 -13.49 -10.49 -19.55
CA MET A 215 -14.84 -10.74 -19.01
C MET A 215 -15.51 -11.99 -19.61
N ASP A 216 -15.46 -12.13 -20.94
CA ASP A 216 -16.07 -13.27 -21.64
C ASP A 216 -15.32 -14.59 -21.42
N GLN A 217 -14.02 -14.54 -21.11
CA GLN A 217 -13.24 -15.75 -20.82
C GLN A 217 -13.60 -16.30 -19.44
N LEU A 218 -13.65 -15.43 -18.43
CA LEU A 218 -14.03 -15.81 -17.07
C LEU A 218 -15.48 -16.29 -17.00
N SER A 219 -16.42 -15.47 -17.47
CA SER A 219 -17.86 -15.75 -17.32
C SER A 219 -18.32 -17.05 -18.01
N ARG A 220 -17.59 -17.57 -19.00
CA ARG A 220 -17.99 -18.76 -19.76
C ARG A 220 -17.45 -20.07 -19.20
N SER A 221 -16.46 -20.03 -18.30
CA SER A 221 -15.81 -21.22 -17.76
C SER A 221 -16.20 -21.40 -16.30
N GLU A 222 -16.88 -22.51 -16.01
CA GLU A 222 -17.30 -22.85 -14.64
C GLU A 222 -16.08 -23.12 -13.75
N ASP A 223 -15.09 -23.85 -14.25
CA ASP A 223 -13.82 -24.11 -13.54
C ASP A 223 -13.09 -22.80 -13.12
N LEU A 224 -13.04 -21.81 -14.01
CA LEU A 224 -12.41 -20.52 -13.69
C LEU A 224 -13.23 -19.71 -12.69
N ILE A 225 -14.56 -19.81 -12.74
CA ILE A 225 -15.45 -19.15 -11.77
C ILE A 225 -15.30 -19.77 -10.38
N GLU A 226 -15.21 -21.10 -10.30
CA GLU A 226 -14.94 -21.81 -9.05
C GLU A 226 -13.60 -21.39 -8.45
N GLN A 227 -12.52 -21.46 -9.23
CA GLN A 227 -11.19 -21.03 -8.77
C GLN A 227 -11.17 -19.55 -8.37
N LEU A 228 -11.82 -18.67 -9.12
CA LEU A 228 -11.89 -17.25 -8.78
C LEU A 228 -12.63 -17.01 -7.45
N GLY A 229 -13.62 -17.84 -7.14
CA GLY A 229 -14.41 -17.77 -5.91
C GLY A 229 -13.68 -18.22 -4.65
N GLU A 230 -12.59 -18.97 -4.79
CA GLU A 230 -11.74 -19.38 -3.66
C GLU A 230 -10.73 -18.29 -3.23
N VAL A 231 -10.65 -17.18 -3.98
CA VAL A 231 -9.68 -16.11 -3.78
C VAL A 231 -10.38 -14.82 -3.40
N THR A 232 -9.93 -14.20 -2.32
CA THR A 232 -10.37 -12.86 -1.89
C THR A 232 -9.55 -11.78 -2.57
N TRP A 233 -10.18 -10.68 -2.96
CA TRP A 233 -9.52 -9.55 -3.62
C TRP A 233 -9.61 -8.30 -2.76
N ASP A 234 -8.55 -7.51 -2.67
CA ASP A 234 -8.63 -6.20 -2.02
C ASP A 234 -9.42 -5.22 -2.89
N VAL A 235 -9.20 -5.30 -4.21
CA VAL A 235 -9.88 -4.48 -5.20
C VAL A 235 -10.26 -5.31 -6.42
N ALA A 236 -11.54 -5.28 -6.78
CA ALA A 236 -11.99 -5.70 -8.11
C ALA A 236 -12.48 -4.49 -8.91
N VAL A 237 -11.95 -4.32 -10.12
CA VAL A 237 -12.35 -3.28 -11.07
C VAL A 237 -13.03 -3.96 -12.26
N VAL A 238 -14.21 -3.48 -12.66
CA VAL A 238 -14.90 -3.96 -13.86
C VAL A 238 -15.08 -2.82 -14.84
N ASP A 239 -14.45 -2.93 -15.99
CA ASP A 239 -14.63 -1.99 -17.10
C ASP A 239 -15.76 -2.44 -18.03
N GLU A 240 -16.46 -1.47 -18.61
CA GLU A 240 -17.73 -1.66 -19.31
C GLU A 240 -18.73 -2.54 -18.54
N ALA A 241 -18.88 -2.22 -17.26
CA ALA A 241 -19.71 -2.96 -16.31
C ALA A 241 -21.17 -3.09 -16.74
N HIS A 242 -21.67 -2.22 -17.63
CA HIS A 242 -23.01 -2.33 -18.22
C HIS A 242 -23.26 -3.67 -18.94
N ARG A 243 -22.20 -4.43 -19.27
CA ARG A 243 -22.28 -5.79 -19.83
C ARG A 243 -22.67 -6.86 -18.81
N MET A 244 -22.60 -6.56 -17.51
CA MET A 244 -23.04 -7.42 -16.42
C MET A 244 -24.55 -7.20 -16.15
N SER A 245 -25.39 -7.52 -17.14
CA SER A 245 -26.84 -7.30 -17.04
C SER A 245 -27.59 -8.56 -16.57
N ALA A 246 -28.68 -8.35 -15.86
CA ALA A 246 -29.71 -9.35 -15.56
C ALA A 246 -31.08 -8.75 -15.88
N HIS A 247 -32.07 -9.60 -16.14
CA HIS A 247 -33.40 -9.18 -16.55
C HIS A 247 -34.47 -9.92 -15.74
N TYR A 248 -35.57 -9.25 -15.40
CA TYR A 248 -36.74 -9.96 -14.88
C TYR A 248 -37.37 -10.79 -16.00
N SER A 249 -37.62 -12.07 -15.71
CA SER A 249 -38.31 -12.96 -16.63
C SER A 249 -39.80 -12.59 -16.72
N SER A 250 -40.48 -13.13 -17.73
CA SER A 250 -41.93 -12.93 -17.92
C SER A 250 -42.78 -13.53 -16.80
N TRP A 251 -42.19 -14.32 -15.89
CA TRP A 251 -42.83 -14.90 -14.72
C TRP A 251 -42.56 -14.03 -13.49
N VAL A 252 -43.61 -13.77 -12.70
CA VAL A 252 -43.54 -12.87 -11.55
C VAL A 252 -42.50 -13.36 -10.53
N GLY A 253 -41.42 -12.58 -10.39
CA GLY A 253 -40.41 -12.77 -9.35
C GLY A 253 -39.18 -13.61 -9.73
N ASP A 254 -39.08 -14.11 -10.96
CA ASP A 254 -37.90 -14.88 -11.41
C ASP A 254 -36.96 -14.00 -12.25
N VAL A 255 -35.66 -14.02 -11.93
CA VAL A 255 -34.61 -13.18 -12.53
C VAL A 255 -33.72 -14.03 -13.41
N ASP A 256 -33.65 -13.70 -14.70
CA ASP A 256 -32.73 -14.33 -15.64
C ASP A 256 -31.35 -13.64 -15.55
N GLU A 257 -30.44 -14.28 -14.82
CA GLU A 257 -29.07 -13.82 -14.61
C GLU A 257 -28.14 -14.29 -15.72
N THR A 258 -27.57 -13.34 -16.46
CA THR A 258 -26.54 -13.68 -17.45
C THR A 258 -25.28 -14.23 -16.77
N LYS A 259 -24.48 -15.01 -17.51
CA LYS A 259 -23.17 -15.48 -17.01
C LYS A 259 -22.25 -14.34 -16.56
N ARG A 260 -22.34 -13.17 -17.21
CA ARG A 260 -21.56 -11.97 -16.83
C ARG A 260 -22.07 -11.35 -15.54
N PHE A 261 -23.38 -11.33 -15.32
CA PHE A 261 -23.95 -10.90 -14.05
C PHE A 261 -23.50 -11.79 -12.89
N LYS A 262 -23.50 -13.12 -13.10
CA LYS A 262 -22.99 -14.08 -12.10
C LYS A 262 -21.51 -13.84 -11.76
N LEU A 263 -20.68 -13.56 -12.78
CA LEU A 263 -19.28 -13.14 -12.56
C LEU A 263 -19.20 -11.84 -11.74
N GLY A 264 -20.02 -10.84 -12.08
CA GLY A 264 -20.10 -9.59 -11.33
C GLY A 264 -20.46 -9.79 -9.86
N ARG A 265 -21.45 -10.66 -9.58
CA ARG A 265 -21.84 -11.02 -8.21
C ARG A 265 -20.70 -11.72 -7.47
N LEU A 266 -20.03 -12.67 -8.10
CA LEU A 266 -18.89 -13.35 -7.50
C LEU A 266 -17.78 -12.36 -7.09
N LEU A 267 -17.43 -11.43 -7.99
CA LEU A 267 -16.45 -10.38 -7.69
C LEU A 267 -16.94 -9.47 -6.56
N ALA A 268 -18.22 -9.10 -6.57
CA ALA A 268 -18.81 -8.30 -5.50
C ALA A 268 -18.76 -8.98 -4.13
N GLU A 269 -18.86 -10.31 -4.07
CA GLU A 269 -18.82 -11.11 -2.83
C GLU A 269 -17.38 -11.37 -2.35
N THR A 270 -16.46 -11.60 -3.28
CA THR A 270 -15.05 -11.93 -2.98
C THR A 270 -14.15 -10.71 -2.80
N ALA A 271 -14.54 -9.54 -3.30
CA ALA A 271 -13.74 -8.32 -3.23
C ALA A 271 -14.14 -7.40 -2.07
N HIS A 272 -13.15 -6.92 -1.31
CA HIS A 272 -13.35 -5.91 -0.26
C HIS A 272 -13.81 -4.58 -0.86
N ASN A 273 -13.10 -4.09 -1.88
CA ASN A 273 -13.45 -2.89 -2.62
C ASN A 273 -13.86 -3.25 -4.05
N PHE A 274 -14.89 -2.57 -4.57
CA PHE A 274 -15.49 -2.93 -5.86
C PHE A 274 -15.82 -1.70 -6.70
N LEU A 275 -15.09 -1.54 -7.80
CA LEU A 275 -15.21 -0.41 -8.71
C LEU A 275 -15.83 -0.86 -10.03
N LEU A 276 -17.04 -0.38 -10.31
CA LEU A 276 -17.70 -0.57 -11.59
C LEU A 276 -17.51 0.66 -12.46
N MET A 277 -17.10 0.49 -13.71
CA MET A 277 -16.87 1.59 -14.66
C MET A 277 -17.72 1.38 -15.91
N THR A 278 -18.43 2.42 -16.35
CA THR A 278 -19.21 2.38 -17.60
C THR A 278 -19.53 3.80 -18.04
N ALA A 279 -19.70 4.05 -19.34
CA ALA A 279 -20.28 5.33 -19.79
C ALA A 279 -21.82 5.28 -19.82
N THR A 280 -22.39 4.08 -19.88
CA THR A 280 -23.82 3.87 -20.16
C THR A 280 -24.37 2.82 -19.19
N PRO A 281 -24.70 3.19 -17.95
CA PRO A 281 -25.05 2.23 -16.91
C PRO A 281 -26.39 1.52 -17.13
N HIS A 282 -27.29 2.07 -17.96
CA HIS A 282 -28.51 1.38 -18.36
C HIS A 282 -28.99 1.80 -19.75
N ALA A 283 -29.74 0.91 -20.43
CA ALA A 283 -30.38 1.17 -21.72
C ALA A 283 -31.79 1.80 -21.61
N GLY A 284 -32.22 2.20 -20.41
CA GLY A 284 -33.51 2.87 -20.16
C GLY A 284 -34.56 2.00 -19.47
N LYS A 285 -34.19 0.78 -19.06
CA LYS A 285 -35.02 -0.10 -18.23
C LYS A 285 -34.57 0.01 -16.77
N GLU A 286 -35.41 0.63 -15.95
CA GLU A 286 -35.12 0.88 -14.54
C GLU A 286 -34.96 -0.43 -13.75
N GLU A 287 -35.71 -1.46 -14.10
CA GLU A 287 -35.70 -2.78 -13.45
C GLU A 287 -34.34 -3.47 -13.60
N ASP A 288 -33.80 -3.45 -14.82
CA ASP A 288 -32.47 -3.98 -15.14
C ASP A 288 -31.37 -3.17 -14.45
N PHE A 289 -31.57 -1.84 -14.35
CA PHE A 289 -30.64 -0.96 -13.67
C PHE A 289 -30.59 -1.23 -12.16
N GLN A 290 -31.75 -1.46 -11.52
CA GLN A 290 -31.79 -1.87 -10.12
C GLN A 290 -31.03 -3.19 -9.88
N LEU A 291 -31.24 -4.19 -10.75
CA LEU A 291 -30.49 -5.44 -10.68
C LEU A 291 -28.98 -5.21 -10.83
N PHE A 292 -28.57 -4.36 -11.77
CA PHE A 292 -27.15 -3.99 -11.92
C PHE A 292 -26.58 -3.31 -10.66
N MET A 293 -27.34 -2.38 -10.05
CA MET A 293 -26.93 -1.70 -8.82
C MET A 293 -26.83 -2.63 -7.60
N SER A 294 -27.58 -3.76 -7.60
CA SER A 294 -27.47 -4.79 -6.56
C SER A 294 -26.08 -5.43 -6.46
N LEU A 295 -25.23 -5.31 -7.50
CA LEU A 295 -23.84 -5.72 -7.44
C LEU A 295 -23.01 -4.87 -6.46
N LEU A 296 -23.39 -3.61 -6.26
CA LEU A 296 -22.70 -2.70 -5.34
C LEU A 296 -23.23 -2.82 -3.92
N ASP A 297 -24.56 -2.83 -3.78
CA ASP A 297 -25.27 -2.87 -2.51
C ASP A 297 -26.53 -3.73 -2.66
N ARG A 298 -26.41 -5.00 -2.25
CA ARG A 298 -27.49 -5.96 -2.40
C ARG A 298 -28.70 -5.58 -1.53
N ASP A 299 -28.47 -5.23 -0.27
CA ASP A 299 -29.52 -4.91 0.69
C ASP A 299 -30.35 -3.69 0.25
N ARG A 300 -29.69 -2.67 -0.33
CA ARG A 300 -30.38 -1.46 -0.81
C ARG A 300 -31.22 -1.69 -2.07
N PHE A 301 -30.82 -2.61 -2.94
CA PHE A 301 -31.45 -2.83 -4.25
C PHE A 301 -32.17 -4.18 -4.37
N GLU A 302 -32.34 -4.92 -3.27
CA GLU A 302 -33.09 -6.17 -3.23
C GLU A 302 -34.60 -5.96 -3.46
N GLY A 303 -35.23 -6.92 -4.15
CA GLY A 303 -36.68 -6.96 -4.38
C GLY A 303 -37.14 -6.46 -5.75
N GLN A 304 -38.32 -6.92 -6.17
CA GLN A 304 -38.90 -6.60 -7.48
C GLN A 304 -39.21 -5.09 -7.58
N TYR A 305 -38.73 -4.44 -8.63
CA TYR A 305 -38.98 -3.02 -8.88
C TYR A 305 -40.49 -2.73 -8.90
N ARG A 306 -40.93 -1.75 -8.10
CA ARG A 306 -42.32 -1.27 -8.07
C ARG A 306 -42.34 0.21 -8.41
N GLN A 307 -42.87 0.53 -9.59
CA GLN A 307 -42.98 1.90 -10.09
C GLN A 307 -43.75 2.78 -9.08
N GLY A 308 -43.11 3.87 -8.62
CA GLY A 308 -43.68 4.80 -7.63
C GLY A 308 -43.40 4.47 -6.16
N VAL A 309 -42.87 3.27 -5.85
CA VAL A 309 -42.43 2.87 -4.50
C VAL A 309 -40.90 2.81 -4.42
N HIS A 310 -40.24 2.42 -5.52
CA HIS A 310 -38.79 2.40 -5.62
C HIS A 310 -38.35 3.52 -6.55
N ARG A 311 -37.55 4.43 -6.01
CA ARG A 311 -36.70 5.33 -6.78
C ARG A 311 -35.30 4.77 -6.59
N THR A 312 -34.60 4.39 -7.65
CA THR A 312 -33.22 3.88 -7.57
C THR A 312 -32.34 5.02 -7.07
N ASP A 313 -32.26 5.17 -5.75
CA ASP A 313 -31.44 6.20 -5.13
C ASP A 313 -29.99 5.75 -5.23
N THR A 314 -29.26 6.40 -6.12
CA THR A 314 -27.85 6.11 -6.38
C THR A 314 -26.92 6.98 -5.53
N HIS A 315 -27.48 7.80 -4.63
CA HIS A 315 -26.70 8.69 -3.76
C HIS A 315 -25.65 7.89 -2.98
N GLY A 316 -24.39 8.32 -3.08
CA GLY A 316 -23.25 7.69 -2.44
C GLY A 316 -22.67 6.47 -3.17
N LEU A 317 -23.35 5.92 -4.17
CA LEU A 317 -22.93 4.71 -4.90
C LEU A 317 -22.58 4.96 -6.36
N MET A 318 -22.98 6.10 -6.93
CA MET A 318 -22.73 6.43 -8.33
C MET A 318 -22.25 7.86 -8.48
N ARG A 319 -21.19 8.04 -9.28
CA ARG A 319 -20.75 9.32 -9.80
C ARG A 319 -21.06 9.39 -11.29
N ARG A 320 -21.55 10.53 -11.77
CA ARG A 320 -21.74 10.80 -13.20
C ARG A 320 -21.44 12.26 -13.52
N MET A 321 -20.40 12.47 -14.31
CA MET A 321 -20.05 13.76 -14.93
C MET A 321 -20.39 13.75 -16.42
N VAL A 322 -21.08 14.78 -16.89
CA VAL A 322 -21.43 14.94 -18.31
C VAL A 322 -20.45 15.86 -19.02
N LYS A 323 -20.32 15.73 -20.35
CA LYS A 323 -19.39 16.53 -21.17
C LYS A 323 -19.51 18.04 -20.99
N GLU A 324 -20.69 18.56 -20.69
CA GLU A 324 -20.92 19.99 -20.46
C GLU A 324 -20.17 20.49 -19.22
N ASP A 325 -20.02 19.63 -18.20
CA ASP A 325 -19.31 19.96 -16.96
C ASP A 325 -17.79 19.88 -17.10
N LEU A 326 -17.27 19.18 -18.13
CA LEU A 326 -15.82 19.02 -18.39
C LEU A 326 -15.16 20.29 -18.94
N LEU A 327 -15.94 21.24 -19.46
CA LEU A 327 -15.45 22.46 -20.12
C LEU A 327 -15.46 23.70 -19.22
N THR A 328 -15.87 23.54 -17.95
CA THR A 328 -15.98 24.61 -16.93
C THR A 328 -14.98 24.37 -15.80
#